data_AF-A0AAE2STD9-F1
#
_entry.id   AF-A0AAE2STD9-F1
#
_cell.length_a   1.000
_cell.length_b   1.000
_cell.length_c   1.000
_cell.angle_alpha   90.00
_cell.angle_beta   90.00
_cell.angle_gamma   90.00
#
_symmetry.space_group_name_H-M   'P 1'
#
loop_
_entity.id
_entity.type
_entity.pdbx_description
1 polymer ?
#
loop_
_entity_poly.entity_id
_entity_poly.type
_entity_poly.pdbx_seq_one_letter_code
_entity_poly.pdbx_strand_id
1 'polypeptide(L)'
;MAKTNFKDRVARRSRLLGMLRSEQHWTTSDLREHLDVSQRTLMRELASLKEEGYPIESDRGRGGGVRLAGRWGIERLMLSHKEVIELLLALSIVESLNLPFMTNNLEVIKQKLYQAFPANQRSRVSRIRKRIFVSTHVRSHCTVSIIR
;
A
#
# COMPACT_ATOMS: atom_id res chain seq x y z
N MET A 1 -0.24 30.14 8.43
CA MET A 1 0.70 29.70 7.38
C MET A 1 1.25 28.29 7.66
N ALA A 2 0.41 27.24 7.66
CA ALA A 2 0.86 25.85 7.95
C ALA A 2 0.48 24.81 6.88
N LYS A 3 -0.30 25.19 5.86
CA LYS A 3 -0.81 24.27 4.82
C LYS A 3 0.22 23.95 3.73
N THR A 4 1.18 24.83 3.47
CA THR A 4 2.23 24.64 2.45
C THR A 4 3.17 23.48 2.84
N ASN A 5 3.60 23.43 4.11
CA ASN A 5 4.57 22.43 4.58
C ASN A 5 4.05 20.98 4.55
N PHE A 6 2.79 20.72 4.87
CA PHE A 6 2.26 19.35 4.80
C PHE A 6 2.10 18.86 3.36
N LYS A 7 1.51 19.67 2.49
CA LYS A 7 1.29 19.30 1.08
C LYS A 7 2.62 19.07 0.35
N ASP A 8 3.61 19.90 0.62
CA ASP A 8 4.95 19.78 0.03
C ASP A 8 5.70 18.55 0.56
N ARG A 9 5.56 18.23 1.85
CA ARG A 9 6.13 16.99 2.43
C ARG A 9 5.50 15.74 1.83
N VAL A 10 4.17 15.69 1.71
CA VAL A 10 3.46 14.55 1.10
C VAL A 10 3.84 14.40 -0.37
N ALA A 11 3.90 15.49 -1.13
CA ALA A 11 4.31 15.48 -2.53
C ALA A 11 5.78 15.04 -2.70
N ARG A 12 6.69 15.52 -1.84
CA ARG A 12 8.10 15.09 -1.84
C ARG A 12 8.24 13.61 -1.49
N ARG A 13 7.54 13.14 -0.45
CA ARG A 13 7.56 11.73 -0.06
C ARG A 13 7.09 10.82 -1.19
N SER A 14 6.00 11.20 -1.86
CA SER A 14 5.49 10.49 -3.04
C SER A 14 6.51 10.46 -4.18
N ARG A 15 7.19 11.58 -4.45
CA ARG A 15 8.27 11.65 -5.45
C ARG A 15 9.46 10.75 -5.08
N LEU A 16 9.94 10.80 -3.85
CA LEU A 16 11.01 9.92 -3.36
C LEU A 16 10.64 8.44 -3.55
N LEU A 17 9.43 8.05 -3.17
CA LEU A 17 8.94 6.68 -3.38
C LEU A 17 8.83 6.30 -4.86
N GLY A 18 8.39 7.23 -5.72
CA GLY A 18 8.35 7.02 -7.17
C GLY A 18 9.74 6.75 -7.74
N MET A 19 10.73 7.54 -7.33
CA MET A 19 12.14 7.35 -7.74
C MET A 19 12.69 6.00 -7.25
N LEU A 20 12.50 5.66 -5.98
CA LEU A 20 13.00 4.41 -5.40
C LEU A 20 12.36 3.14 -5.98
N ARG A 21 11.18 3.25 -6.61
CA ARG A 21 10.49 2.15 -7.31
C ARG A 21 10.98 1.93 -8.75
N SER A 22 11.68 2.90 -9.34
CA SER A 22 12.39 2.62 -10.60
C SER A 22 13.46 1.58 -10.31
N GLU A 23 13.67 0.61 -11.20
CA GLU A 23 14.70 -0.44 -11.04
C GLU A 23 16.15 0.12 -11.07
N GLN A 24 16.30 1.44 -11.01
CA GLN A 24 17.56 2.17 -11.11
C GLN A 24 18.14 2.44 -9.72
N HIS A 25 19.46 2.31 -9.60
CA HIS A 25 20.18 2.70 -8.39
C HIS A 25 20.34 4.22 -8.39
N TRP A 26 19.90 4.88 -7.31
CA TRP A 26 20.02 6.34 -7.16
C TRP A 26 21.10 6.69 -6.16
N THR A 27 22.05 7.58 -6.48
CA THR A 27 22.95 8.07 -5.45
C THR A 27 22.19 9.02 -4.50
N THR A 28 22.71 9.19 -3.28
CA THR A 28 22.15 10.18 -2.35
C THR A 28 22.26 11.61 -2.88
N SER A 29 23.26 11.89 -3.73
CA SER A 29 23.43 13.18 -4.40
C SER A 29 22.30 13.41 -5.40
N ASP A 30 22.04 12.43 -6.28
CA ASP A 30 21.00 12.53 -7.31
C ASP A 30 19.62 12.72 -6.68
N LEU A 31 19.31 11.96 -5.62
CA LEU A 31 18.04 12.09 -4.90
C LEU A 31 17.87 13.48 -4.28
N ARG A 32 18.95 14.06 -3.72
CA ARG A 32 18.90 15.40 -3.16
C ARG A 32 18.64 16.46 -4.22
N GLU A 33 19.31 16.35 -5.35
CA GLU A 33 19.19 17.28 -6.46
C GLU A 33 17.78 17.24 -7.06
N HIS A 34 17.27 16.03 -7.35
CA HIS A 34 15.93 15.85 -7.91
C HIS A 34 14.80 16.24 -6.95
N LEU A 35 15.00 16.10 -5.64
CA LEU A 35 13.99 16.43 -4.64
C LEU A 35 14.16 17.83 -4.04
N ASP A 36 15.22 18.56 -4.43
CA ASP A 36 15.64 19.86 -3.90
C ASP A 36 15.67 19.89 -2.36
N VAL A 37 16.43 18.97 -1.77
CA VAL A 37 16.55 18.86 -0.31
C VAL A 37 17.97 18.65 0.19
N SER A 38 18.18 19.02 1.46
CA SER A 38 19.43 18.71 2.17
C SER A 38 19.61 17.20 2.39
N GLN A 39 20.86 16.76 2.55
CA GLN A 39 21.18 15.38 2.95
C GLN A 39 20.50 14.98 4.27
N ARG A 40 20.45 15.88 5.26
CA ARG A 40 19.78 15.61 6.53
C ARG A 40 18.28 15.32 6.31
N THR A 41 17.62 16.09 5.44
CA THR A 41 16.21 15.87 5.11
C THR A 41 16.01 14.56 4.38
N LEU A 42 16.83 14.26 3.36
CA LEU A 42 16.76 13.00 2.62
C LEU A 42 16.95 11.79 3.54
N MET A 43 17.99 11.82 4.38
CA MET A 43 18.26 10.73 5.33
C MET A 43 17.12 10.52 6.32
N ARG A 44 16.46 11.61 6.77
CA ARG A 44 15.27 11.52 7.62
C ARG A 44 14.06 10.93 6.90
N GLU A 45 13.82 11.30 5.64
CA GLU A 45 12.73 10.73 4.84
C GLU A 45 12.98 9.23 4.57
N LEU A 46 14.21 8.84 4.23
CA LEU A 46 14.60 7.44 4.04
C LEU A 46 14.46 6.63 5.33
N ALA A 47 14.87 7.17 6.48
CA ALA A 47 14.68 6.54 7.78
C ALA A 47 13.19 6.36 8.11
N SER A 48 12.38 7.40 7.91
CA SER A 48 10.92 7.33 8.10
C SER A 48 10.26 6.32 7.17
N LEU A 49 10.73 6.16 5.93
CA LEU A 49 10.25 5.11 5.03
C LEU A 49 10.64 3.71 5.53
N LYS A 50 11.85 3.53 6.07
CA LYS A 50 12.24 2.26 6.70
C LYS A 50 11.36 1.93 7.91
N GLU A 51 11.07 2.92 8.75
CA GLU A 51 10.15 2.78 9.90
C GLU A 51 8.73 2.42 9.48
N GLU A 52 8.26 2.93 8.32
CA GLU A 52 6.98 2.56 7.71
C GLU A 52 7.00 1.18 7.01
N GLY A 53 8.13 0.47 7.04
CA GLY A 53 8.26 -0.89 6.54
C GLY A 53 8.71 -1.01 5.09
N TYR A 54 9.16 0.07 4.44
CA TYR A 54 9.77 -0.02 3.10
C TYR A 54 11.21 -0.58 3.21
N PRO A 55 11.58 -1.66 2.51
CA PRO A 55 12.89 -2.26 2.60
C PRO A 55 13.84 -1.47 1.71
N ILE A 56 14.40 -0.40 2.26
CA ILE A 56 15.34 0.43 1.53
C ILE A 56 16.74 -0.16 1.74
N GLU A 57 17.35 -0.62 0.65
CA GLU A 57 18.74 -1.03 0.61
C GLU A 57 19.62 0.19 0.27
N SER A 58 20.78 0.26 0.92
CA SER A 58 21.79 1.27 0.64
C SER A 58 23.14 0.59 0.51
N ASP A 59 23.76 0.71 -0.64
CA ASP A 59 25.12 0.21 -0.87
C ASP A 59 26.16 1.31 -0.64
N ARG A 60 27.29 0.96 -0.03
CA ARG A 60 28.38 1.89 0.31
C ARG A 60 29.56 1.63 -0.62
N GLY A 61 30.04 2.66 -1.32
CA GLY A 61 31.23 2.56 -2.19
C GLY A 61 31.12 3.44 -3.44
N ARG A 62 32.15 3.41 -4.30
CA ARG A 62 32.10 4.07 -5.62
C ARG A 62 31.07 3.37 -6.50
N GLY A 63 30.01 4.10 -6.88
CA GLY A 63 28.84 3.54 -7.58
C GLY A 63 27.75 2.99 -6.66
N GLY A 64 27.89 3.14 -5.33
CA GLY A 64 26.84 2.79 -4.37
C GLY A 64 25.63 3.73 -4.45
N GLY A 65 24.46 3.22 -4.05
CA GLY A 65 23.20 3.95 -4.16
C GLY A 65 22.13 3.46 -3.20
N VAL A 66 21.00 4.14 -3.22
CA VAL A 66 19.78 3.86 -2.46
C VAL A 66 18.72 3.34 -3.42
N ARG A 67 18.10 2.22 -3.07
CA ARG A 67 16.98 1.64 -3.82
C ARG A 67 16.02 0.90 -2.89
N LEU A 68 14.85 0.55 -3.39
CA LEU A 68 14.05 -0.51 -2.75
C LEU A 68 14.72 -1.87 -2.97
N ALA A 69 14.64 -2.73 -1.94
CA ALA A 69 15.12 -4.10 -1.96
C ALA A 69 14.33 -4.88 -3.01
N GLY A 70 14.98 -5.15 -4.14
CA GLY A 70 14.42 -5.86 -5.27
C GLY A 70 12.95 -5.52 -5.57
N ARG A 71 12.21 -6.60 -5.80
CA ARG A 71 10.81 -6.68 -6.19
C ARG A 71 9.87 -6.29 -5.02
N TRP A 72 9.98 -5.05 -4.50
CA TRP A 72 9.15 -4.57 -3.38
C TRP A 72 7.73 -4.22 -3.83
N GLY A 73 6.80 -5.08 -3.44
CA GLY A 73 5.39 -5.01 -3.81
C GLY A 73 4.84 -6.42 -4.03
N ILE A 74 3.55 -6.51 -4.39
CA ILE A 74 2.96 -7.79 -4.76
C ILE A 74 3.16 -7.98 -6.27
N GLU A 75 4.16 -8.77 -6.65
CA GLU A 75 4.47 -8.96 -8.07
C GLU A 75 3.67 -10.05 -8.76
N ARG A 76 3.42 -11.16 -8.07
CA ARG A 76 2.53 -12.24 -8.50
C ARG A 76 1.94 -12.90 -7.26
N LEU A 77 0.71 -12.55 -6.92
CA LEU A 77 -0.07 -13.23 -5.88
C LEU A 77 -0.92 -14.30 -6.53
N MET A 78 -0.56 -15.57 -6.32
CA MET A 78 -1.35 -16.70 -6.79
C MET A 78 -2.32 -17.09 -5.69
N LEU A 79 -3.52 -16.52 -5.72
CA LEU A 79 -4.61 -16.94 -4.84
C LEU A 79 -5.49 -17.95 -5.58
N SER A 80 -5.75 -19.08 -4.95
CA SER A 80 -6.84 -19.96 -5.31
C SER A 80 -8.18 -19.26 -5.15
N HIS A 81 -9.21 -19.77 -5.82
CA HIS A 81 -10.54 -19.15 -5.76
C HIS A 81 -11.09 -19.03 -4.33
N LYS A 82 -10.77 -19.99 -3.46
CA LYS A 82 -11.19 -20.01 -2.06
C LYS A 82 -10.50 -18.90 -1.26
N GLU A 83 -9.18 -18.76 -1.39
CA GLU A 83 -8.39 -17.73 -0.69
C GLU A 83 -8.83 -16.32 -1.08
N VAL A 84 -9.25 -16.10 -2.33
CA VAL A 84 -9.83 -14.82 -2.77
C VAL A 84 -11.11 -14.48 -2.02
N ILE A 85 -11.99 -15.47 -1.85
CA ILE A 85 -13.27 -15.29 -1.16
C ILE A 85 -13.02 -14.99 0.32
N GLU A 86 -12.13 -15.73 0.95
CA GLU A 86 -11.76 -15.55 2.36
C GLU A 86 -11.12 -14.18 2.61
N LEU A 87 -10.25 -13.73 1.71
CA LEU A 87 -9.63 -12.41 1.80
C LEU A 87 -10.66 -11.28 1.64
N LEU A 88 -11.55 -11.39 0.65
CA LEU A 88 -12.63 -10.42 0.48
C LEU A 88 -13.55 -10.35 1.70
N LEU A 89 -13.87 -11.51 2.27
CA LEU A 89 -14.68 -11.61 3.47
C LEU A 89 -14.00 -10.91 4.66
N ALA A 90 -12.71 -11.19 4.89
CA ALA A 90 -11.94 -10.55 5.95
C ALA A 90 -11.93 -9.02 5.82
N LEU A 91 -11.74 -8.51 4.59
CA LEU A 91 -11.78 -7.06 4.33
C LEU A 91 -13.17 -6.45 4.57
N SER A 92 -14.25 -7.15 4.22
CA SER A 92 -15.62 -6.72 4.50
C SER A 92 -15.93 -6.71 6.00
N ILE A 93 -15.47 -7.69 6.76
CA ILE A 93 -15.64 -7.71 8.22
C ILE A 93 -14.92 -6.52 8.86
N VAL A 94 -13.67 -6.26 8.48
CA VAL A 94 -12.88 -5.13 8.99
C VAL A 94 -13.57 -3.79 8.71
N GLU A 95 -14.18 -3.63 7.53
CA GLU A 95 -14.97 -2.44 7.19
C GLU A 95 -16.17 -2.26 8.11
N SER A 96 -16.91 -3.35 8.37
CA SER A 96 -18.09 -3.31 9.23
C SER A 96 -17.78 -3.01 10.69
N LEU A 97 -16.58 -3.33 11.16
CA LEU A 97 -16.14 -2.99 12.52
C LEU A 97 -15.91 -1.48 12.71
N ASN A 98 -15.92 -0.68 11.62
CA ASN A 98 -15.76 0.78 11.62
C ASN A 98 -14.65 1.27 12.57
N LEU A 99 -13.52 0.57 12.60
CA LEU A 99 -12.44 0.82 13.54
C LEU A 99 -11.74 2.15 13.19
N PRO A 100 -11.73 3.15 14.09
CA PRO A 100 -11.25 4.51 13.79
C PRO A 100 -9.74 4.60 13.49
N PHE A 101 -8.98 3.54 13.74
CA PHE A 101 -7.54 3.45 13.48
C PHE A 101 -7.16 2.70 12.19
N MET A 102 -8.11 2.07 11.47
CA MET A 102 -7.82 1.18 10.32
C MET A 102 -8.24 1.72 8.94
N THR A 103 -8.92 2.86 8.83
CA THR A 103 -9.82 3.13 7.69
C THR A 103 -9.42 4.30 6.77
N ASN A 104 -8.13 4.58 6.57
CA ASN A 104 -7.72 5.48 5.48
C ASN A 104 -7.33 4.76 4.17
N ASN A 105 -7.00 3.45 4.21
CA ASN A 105 -6.42 2.73 3.07
C ASN A 105 -7.20 1.48 2.63
N LEU A 106 -8.31 1.12 3.29
CA LEU A 106 -9.02 -0.14 3.03
C LEU A 106 -9.60 -0.22 1.61
N GLU A 107 -10.18 0.88 1.12
CA GLU A 107 -10.71 0.96 -0.24
C GLU A 107 -9.58 0.83 -1.29
N VAL A 108 -8.43 1.43 -1.02
CA VAL A 108 -7.23 1.33 -1.87
C VAL A 108 -6.71 -0.12 -1.93
N ILE A 109 -6.72 -0.84 -0.82
CA ILE A 109 -6.31 -2.25 -0.74
C ILE A 109 -7.27 -3.13 -1.55
N LYS A 110 -8.59 -2.94 -1.37
CA LYS A 110 -9.61 -3.64 -2.16
C LYS A 110 -9.40 -3.40 -3.65
N GLN A 111 -9.23 -2.15 -4.07
CA GLN A 111 -9.05 -1.80 -5.47
C GLN A 111 -7.78 -2.44 -6.07
N LYS A 112 -6.65 -2.44 -5.35
CA LYS A 112 -5.42 -3.12 -5.78
C LYS A 112 -5.60 -4.63 -5.93
N LEU A 113 -6.33 -5.25 -4.99
CA LEU A 113 -6.66 -6.68 -5.06
C LEU A 113 -7.57 -6.99 -6.26
N TYR A 114 -8.58 -6.17 -6.54
CA TYR A 114 -9.43 -6.30 -7.73
C TYR A 114 -8.63 -6.22 -9.03
N GLN A 115 -7.69 -5.27 -9.10
CA GLN A 115 -6.87 -5.05 -10.28
C GLN A 115 -5.88 -6.20 -10.52
N ALA A 116 -5.41 -6.86 -9.46
CA ALA A 116 -4.54 -8.02 -9.54
C ALA A 116 -5.21 -9.27 -10.15
N PHE A 117 -6.56 -9.33 -10.23
CA PHE A 117 -7.25 -10.45 -10.87
C PHE A 117 -7.31 -10.30 -12.41
N PRO A 118 -7.13 -11.40 -13.16
CA PRO A 118 -7.33 -11.41 -14.62
C PRO A 118 -8.80 -11.14 -14.98
N ALA A 119 -9.04 -10.50 -16.13
CA ALA A 119 -10.34 -9.93 -16.52
C ALA A 119 -11.50 -10.94 -16.53
N ASN A 120 -11.20 -12.20 -16.88
CA ASN A 120 -12.14 -13.32 -16.86
C ASN A 120 -12.61 -13.73 -15.45
N GLN A 121 -11.87 -13.37 -14.40
CA GLN A 121 -12.22 -13.64 -13.00
C GLN A 121 -12.85 -12.44 -12.30
N ARG A 122 -12.66 -11.21 -12.81
CA ARG A 122 -13.21 -9.97 -12.22
C ARG A 122 -14.74 -9.98 -12.14
N SER A 123 -15.43 -10.58 -13.11
CA SER A 123 -16.89 -10.71 -13.10
C SER A 123 -17.39 -11.65 -12.00
N ARG A 124 -16.64 -12.73 -11.71
CA ARG A 124 -16.97 -13.70 -10.67
C ARG A 124 -16.72 -13.13 -9.27
N VAL A 125 -15.59 -12.44 -9.10
CA VAL A 125 -15.21 -11.78 -7.85
C VAL A 125 -16.13 -10.59 -7.54
N SER A 126 -16.51 -9.77 -8.54
CA SER A 126 -17.45 -8.65 -8.33
C SER A 126 -18.85 -9.12 -7.93
N ARG A 127 -19.30 -10.29 -8.42
CA ARG A 127 -20.55 -10.92 -7.99
C ARG A 127 -20.48 -11.36 -6.53
N ILE A 128 -19.35 -11.96 -6.12
CA ILE A 128 -19.13 -12.37 -4.72
C ILE A 128 -19.11 -11.15 -3.80
N ARG A 129 -18.41 -10.06 -4.17
CA ARG A 129 -18.42 -8.80 -3.41
C ARG A 129 -19.83 -8.29 -3.11
N LYS A 130 -20.69 -8.26 -4.12
CA LYS A 130 -22.07 -7.77 -4.00
C LYS A 130 -22.95 -8.64 -3.09
N ARG A 131 -22.50 -9.85 -2.75
CA ARG A 131 -23.24 -10.85 -1.97
C ARG A 131 -22.75 -10.98 -0.54
N ILE A 132 -21.58 -10.40 -0.22
CA ILE A 132 -21.05 -10.38 1.14
C ILE A 132 -21.70 -9.20 1.86
N PHE A 133 -22.68 -9.50 2.71
CA PHE A 133 -23.27 -8.53 3.62
C PHE A 133 -22.89 -8.90 5.06
N VAL A 134 -22.24 -7.97 5.74
CA VAL A 134 -21.88 -8.13 7.15
C VAL A 134 -22.84 -7.24 7.94
N SER A 135 -23.80 -7.86 8.63
CA SER A 135 -24.72 -7.14 9.50
C SER A 135 -24.08 -7.00 10.88
N THR A 136 -23.89 -5.76 11.33
CA THR A 136 -23.52 -5.47 12.71
C THR A 136 -24.79 -5.35 13.54
N HIS A 137 -25.35 -6.48 13.97
CA HIS A 137 -26.30 -6.45 15.09
C HIS A 137 -25.48 -6.27 16.37
N VAL A 138 -25.70 -5.15 17.07
CA VAL A 138 -25.10 -4.84 18.37
C VAL A 138 -25.74 -5.73 19.45
N ARG A 139 -25.52 -7.05 19.34
CA ARG A 139 -25.68 -8.07 20.39
C ARG A 139 -24.73 -9.22 20.05
N SER A 140 -23.46 -9.06 20.44
CA SER A 140 -22.45 -10.10 20.67
C SER A 140 -22.16 -11.18 19.61
N HIS A 141 -22.77 -11.17 18.42
CA HIS A 141 -22.52 -12.14 17.35
C HIS A 141 -22.48 -11.48 15.98
N CYS A 142 -21.30 -11.46 15.36
CA CYS A 142 -21.12 -11.03 13.98
C CYS A 142 -21.61 -12.17 13.06
N THR A 143 -22.75 -11.99 12.40
CA THR A 143 -23.30 -12.99 11.46
C THR A 143 -22.93 -12.55 10.04
N VAL A 144 -22.14 -13.38 9.35
CA VAL A 144 -21.79 -13.20 7.95
C VAL A 144 -22.78 -13.98 7.09
N SER A 145 -23.48 -13.30 6.18
CA SER A 145 -24.43 -13.93 5.27
C SER A 145 -24.01 -13.72 3.82
N ILE A 146 -23.93 -14.81 3.05
CA ILE A 146 -23.73 -14.78 1.59
C ILE A 146 -25.11 -14.89 0.95
N ILE A 147 -25.62 -13.79 0.41
CA ILE A 147 -26.94 -13.77 -0.26
C ILE A 147 -26.84 -14.55 -1.58
N ARG A 148 -27.90 -15.30 -1.94
CA ARG A 148 -27.86 -16.25 -3.08
C ARG A 148 -27.86 -15.58 -4.45
#